data_AF-A0A7S2VD25-F1
#
_entry.id   AF-A0A7S2VD25-F1
#
_cell.length_a   1.000
_cell.length_b   1.000
_cell.length_c   1.000
_cell.angle_alpha   90.00
_cell.angle_beta   90.00
_cell.angle_gamma   90.00
#
_symmetry.space_group_name_H-M   'P 1'
#
loop_
_entity.id
_entity.type
_entity.pdbx_description
1 polymer ?
#
loop_
_entity_poly.entity_id
_entity_poly.type
_entity_poly.pdbx_seq_one_letter_code
_entity_poly.pdbx_strand_id
1 'polypeptide(L)'
;ISCTNKSIGLPRCSAFIIKPFSVTLSLSICEIASLWQAVLSQLLSINPPTHSFFTMMSTMPAAPSSQQEHVSSKKRRNCENAEAQSPTKKTKEPKPSNDNKFQDKNAASNDISSLPVIDLTAFGPNGNTNDQRAAAKTLRHAFSQVGFAYIVGHGCSEHVFEQAFTALKNLFDLKAADKHAMEAKNSPLYRGYNSVETGAHSCTPRAGHPDPDLKESFTIGATGTNSPMHGPNQWPSAEVCPGFQDSMETYWKTVIETVSPRLLRAFAMSLEMPDNDLDFFSRQCDDPVAQMVLLRYPPNPMDEENNNNSAEKCDLMRGRRGCGTHTDCGFLTILAQDEVEGLQVRKANGTWMSAPPVKGAFVV
;
A
#
# COMPACT_ATOMS: atom_id res chain seq x y z
N ILE A 1 0.54 10.60 13.79
CA ILE A 1 1.88 11.10 13.42
C ILE A 1 2.17 12.27 14.35
N SER A 2 3.27 12.23 15.10
CA SER A 2 3.84 13.38 15.80
C SER A 2 5.30 13.41 15.36
N CYS A 3 5.67 14.38 14.52
CA CYS A 3 7.05 14.56 14.07
C CYS A 3 7.77 15.48 15.04
N THR A 4 8.85 15.00 15.63
CA THR A 4 9.84 15.84 16.32
C THR A 4 11.22 15.44 15.82
N ASN A 5 11.77 16.19 14.84
CA ASN A 5 13.11 16.80 14.96
C ASN A 5 13.63 17.45 13.68
N LYS A 6 14.23 18.62 13.91
CA LYS A 6 15.38 19.29 13.26
C LYS A 6 15.37 19.55 11.75
N SER A 7 14.90 20.76 11.44
CA SER A 7 15.63 21.83 10.75
C SER A 7 16.61 21.42 9.65
N ILE A 8 16.14 21.45 8.41
CA ILE A 8 16.75 22.01 7.19
C ILE A 8 15.56 22.18 6.23
N GLY A 9 15.50 23.27 5.45
CA GLY A 9 14.38 23.55 4.54
C GLY A 9 13.98 22.31 3.72
N LEU A 10 12.77 21.80 3.98
CA LEU A 10 12.34 20.46 3.53
C LEU A 10 11.98 20.46 2.04
N PRO A 11 12.41 19.46 1.25
CA PRO A 11 11.93 19.25 -0.11
C PRO A 11 10.50 18.69 -0.11
N ARG A 12 9.81 18.85 -1.25
CA ARG A 12 8.50 18.25 -1.54
C ARG A 12 8.67 16.74 -1.75
N CYS A 13 7.86 15.88 -1.12
CA CYS A 13 7.95 14.42 -1.34
C CYS A 13 7.16 14.00 -2.57
N SER A 14 7.69 13.08 -3.37
CA SER A 14 7.03 12.47 -4.52
C SER A 14 7.21 10.94 -4.52
N ALA A 15 6.20 10.21 -4.99
CA ALA A 15 6.25 8.74 -5.06
C ALA A 15 5.52 8.18 -6.29
N PHE A 16 5.95 7.02 -6.76
CA PHE A 16 5.30 6.24 -7.82
C PHE A 16 4.81 4.92 -7.27
N ILE A 17 3.53 4.60 -7.45
CA ILE A 17 2.97 3.30 -7.10
C ILE A 17 2.54 2.61 -8.38
N ILE A 18 3.16 1.49 -8.79
CA ILE A 18 2.61 0.63 -9.84
C ILE A 18 1.93 -0.58 -9.19
N LYS A 19 0.63 -0.75 -9.48
CA LYS A 19 -0.22 -1.86 -9.03
C LYS A 19 -0.64 -2.69 -10.23
N PRO A 20 0.03 -3.80 -10.58
CA PRO A 20 -0.54 -4.79 -11.50
C PRO A 20 -1.81 -5.42 -10.91
N PHE A 21 -2.92 -5.29 -11.64
CA PHE A 21 -4.18 -5.96 -11.34
C PHE A 21 -4.39 -7.07 -12.39
N SER A 22 -4.70 -8.30 -11.96
CA SER A 22 -5.14 -9.35 -12.87
C SER A 22 -6.65 -9.50 -12.76
N VAL A 23 -7.37 -9.44 -13.88
CA VAL A 23 -8.82 -9.67 -13.95
C VAL A 23 -9.14 -11.18 -13.97
N THR A 24 -8.13 -12.04 -14.11
CA THR A 24 -8.30 -13.49 -14.31
C THR A 24 -8.14 -14.33 -13.05
N LEU A 25 -8.40 -13.76 -11.87
CA LEU A 25 -8.65 -14.52 -10.64
C LEU A 25 -10.15 -14.73 -10.43
N SER A 26 -10.82 -15.26 -11.47
CA SER A 26 -12.03 -16.07 -11.31
C SER A 26 -11.65 -17.55 -11.24
N LEU A 27 -10.63 -17.89 -10.45
CA LEU A 27 -10.52 -19.25 -9.95
C LEU A 27 -11.56 -19.37 -8.84
N SER A 28 -12.43 -20.37 -8.94
CA SER A 28 -13.40 -20.70 -7.90
C SER A 28 -12.67 -20.70 -6.56
N ILE A 29 -13.27 -20.13 -5.52
CA ILE A 29 -12.75 -20.14 -4.14
C ILE A 29 -12.27 -21.56 -3.74
N CYS A 30 -12.81 -22.62 -4.37
CA CYS A 30 -12.35 -24.00 -4.24
C CYS A 30 -10.89 -24.26 -4.70
N GLU A 31 -10.41 -23.71 -5.82
CA GLU A 31 -9.08 -24.04 -6.37
C GLU A 31 -7.95 -23.36 -5.59
N ILE A 32 -8.19 -22.12 -5.15
CA ILE A 32 -7.29 -21.42 -4.22
C ILE A 32 -7.30 -22.12 -2.85
N ALA A 33 -8.47 -22.57 -2.38
CA ALA A 33 -8.56 -23.36 -1.15
C ALA A 33 -7.83 -24.71 -1.26
N SER A 34 -7.86 -25.37 -2.42
CA SER A 34 -7.12 -26.62 -2.66
C SER A 34 -5.60 -26.41 -2.69
N LEU A 35 -5.11 -25.32 -3.29
CA LEU A 35 -3.68 -24.96 -3.25
C LEU A 35 -3.25 -24.58 -1.82
N TRP A 36 -4.07 -23.83 -1.09
CA TRP A 36 -3.84 -23.53 0.31
C TRP A 36 -3.88 -24.78 1.20
N GLN A 37 -4.78 -25.73 0.95
CA GLN A 37 -4.82 -27.01 1.68
C GLN A 37 -3.61 -27.91 1.38
N ALA A 38 -3.10 -27.90 0.14
CA ALA A 38 -1.88 -28.63 -0.22
C ALA A 38 -0.66 -28.05 0.51
N VAL A 39 -0.55 -26.72 0.56
CA VAL A 39 0.51 -26.01 1.33
C VAL A 39 0.36 -26.25 2.83
N LEU A 40 -0.87 -26.19 3.37
CA LEU A 40 -1.13 -26.46 4.78
C LEU A 40 -0.81 -27.92 5.15
N SER A 41 -1.10 -28.87 4.26
CA SER A 41 -0.79 -30.29 4.45
C SER A 41 0.71 -30.57 4.45
N GLN A 42 1.49 -29.90 3.58
CA GLN A 42 2.95 -29.99 3.61
C GLN A 42 3.53 -29.35 4.88
N LEU A 43 2.99 -28.21 5.32
CA LEU A 43 3.43 -27.56 6.57
C LEU A 43 3.13 -28.42 7.81
N LEU A 44 2.00 -29.13 7.83
CA LEU A 44 1.63 -30.06 8.90
C LEU A 44 2.41 -31.38 8.85
N SER A 45 2.92 -31.79 7.69
CA SER A 45 3.78 -32.98 7.58
C SER A 45 5.22 -32.70 8.05
N ILE A 46 5.66 -31.44 8.00
CA ILE A 46 7.00 -31.03 8.45
C ILE A 46 7.02 -30.79 9.97
N ASN A 47 5.88 -30.42 10.57
CA ASN A 47 5.71 -30.26 12.02
C ASN A 47 4.36 -30.86 12.50
N PRO A 48 4.30 -32.16 12.84
CA PRO A 48 3.09 -32.74 13.39
C PRO A 48 2.79 -32.13 14.78
N PRO A 49 1.59 -31.59 15.03
CA PRO A 49 1.23 -31.07 16.34
C PRO A 49 1.17 -32.22 17.35
N THR A 50 1.89 -32.07 18.46
CA THR A 50 1.76 -32.97 19.62
C THR A 50 0.34 -32.88 20.19
N HIS A 51 -0.28 -34.05 20.39
CA HIS A 51 -1.64 -34.24 20.89
C HIS A 51 -2.01 -33.36 22.10
N SER A 52 -2.74 -32.27 21.86
CA SER A 52 -3.69 -31.70 22.83
C SER A 52 -4.55 -30.58 22.23
N PHE A 53 -5.22 -30.79 21.09
CA PHE A 53 -6.15 -29.78 20.54
C PHE A 53 -7.30 -30.37 19.71
N PHE A 54 -7.92 -31.46 20.18
CA PHE A 54 -9.13 -32.01 19.55
C PHE A 54 -10.21 -32.34 20.57
N THR A 55 -10.79 -31.30 21.20
CA THR A 55 -12.16 -31.36 21.76
C THR A 55 -12.70 -29.94 21.93
N MET A 56 -13.22 -29.33 20.86
CA MET A 56 -14.26 -28.28 20.92
C MET A 56 -14.62 -27.84 19.49
N MET A 57 -15.36 -28.68 18.77
CA MET A 57 -16.25 -28.23 17.69
C MET A 57 -17.27 -29.32 17.45
N SER A 58 -18.26 -29.37 18.34
CA SER A 58 -19.54 -29.96 18.03
C SER A 58 -20.57 -29.15 18.81
N THR A 59 -21.47 -28.51 18.06
CA THR A 59 -22.64 -27.68 18.43
C THR A 59 -22.52 -26.20 18.04
N MET A 60 -23.08 -25.85 16.88
CA MET A 60 -24.02 -24.72 16.75
C MET A 60 -24.82 -24.82 15.44
N PRO A 61 -26.06 -24.30 15.39
CA PRO A 61 -27.10 -24.66 14.42
C PRO A 61 -27.09 -23.80 13.14
N ALA A 62 -27.75 -24.32 12.09
CA ALA A 62 -27.91 -23.71 10.77
C ALA A 62 -28.75 -22.41 10.79
N ALA A 63 -28.39 -21.46 9.93
CA ALA A 63 -29.11 -20.21 9.69
C ALA A 63 -30.29 -20.39 8.69
N PRO A 64 -31.40 -19.65 8.84
CA PRO A 64 -32.52 -19.71 7.90
C PRO A 64 -32.41 -18.69 6.76
N SER A 65 -32.99 -19.06 5.62
CA SER A 65 -33.20 -18.27 4.41
C SER A 65 -34.51 -17.45 4.44
N SER A 66 -34.50 -16.22 3.93
CA SER A 66 -35.69 -15.51 3.38
C SER A 66 -35.21 -14.28 2.59
N GLN A 67 -35.42 -14.21 1.28
CA GLN A 67 -36.59 -13.66 0.56
C GLN A 67 -36.85 -12.15 0.72
N GLN A 68 -36.96 -11.51 -0.45
CA GLN A 68 -37.31 -10.10 -0.71
C GLN A 68 -38.72 -9.77 -0.22
N GLU A 69 -38.91 -8.59 0.40
CA GLU A 69 -40.16 -7.83 0.27
C GLU A 69 -39.91 -6.31 0.32
N HIS A 70 -40.59 -5.62 -0.60
CA HIS A 70 -40.76 -4.17 -0.72
C HIS A 70 -41.97 -3.73 0.11
N VAL A 71 -41.88 -2.72 1.00
CA VAL A 71 -43.03 -1.85 1.36
C VAL A 71 -42.57 -0.45 1.77
N SER A 72 -43.37 0.54 1.35
CA SER A 72 -43.24 1.99 1.43
C SER A 72 -43.80 2.68 2.69
N SER A 73 -43.26 3.87 2.98
CA SER A 73 -43.93 5.13 3.39
C SER A 73 -44.51 5.34 4.81
N LYS A 74 -44.20 6.56 5.34
CA LYS A 74 -44.87 7.38 6.38
C LYS A 74 -44.82 6.80 7.82
N LYS A 75 -44.58 7.56 8.89
CA LYS A 75 -45.15 8.87 9.28
C LYS A 75 -44.40 9.41 10.52
N ARG A 76 -44.33 10.75 10.61
CA ARG A 76 -43.84 11.56 11.73
C ARG A 76 -44.46 11.23 13.10
N ARG A 77 -43.71 11.45 14.19
CA ARG A 77 -44.17 12.20 15.38
C ARG A 77 -42.99 12.68 16.28
N ASN A 78 -43.19 13.88 16.83
CA ASN A 78 -42.28 14.72 17.62
C ASN A 78 -42.41 14.52 19.15
N CYS A 79 -41.53 15.24 19.88
CA CYS A 79 -41.60 15.75 21.26
C CYS A 79 -41.15 14.77 22.36
N GLU A 80 -40.43 15.16 23.43
CA GLU A 80 -39.88 16.43 23.91
C GLU A 80 -38.95 16.13 25.12
N ASN A 81 -37.98 17.03 25.34
CA ASN A 81 -37.21 17.38 26.55
C ASN A 81 -37.32 16.58 27.86
N ALA A 82 -36.16 16.33 28.48
CA ALA A 82 -35.95 16.56 29.91
C ALA A 82 -34.46 16.86 30.20
N GLU A 83 -34.23 17.92 30.97
CA GLU A 83 -32.95 18.55 31.30
C GLU A 83 -32.11 17.83 32.36
N ALA A 84 -30.85 18.28 32.38
CA ALA A 84 -29.74 18.05 33.30
C ALA A 84 -30.04 17.87 34.79
N GLN A 85 -29.19 17.07 35.46
CA GLN A 85 -28.40 17.49 36.64
C GLN A 85 -27.34 16.42 37.04
N SER A 86 -26.10 16.88 37.19
CA SER A 86 -25.02 16.32 38.04
C SER A 86 -24.88 17.26 39.26
N PRO A 87 -24.16 16.97 40.38
CA PRO A 87 -22.99 16.07 40.54
C PRO A 87 -22.89 15.31 41.90
N THR A 88 -21.86 14.46 42.08
CA THR A 88 -20.94 14.48 43.25
C THR A 88 -19.84 13.42 43.20
N LYS A 89 -18.62 13.84 43.60
CA LYS A 89 -17.38 13.07 43.77
C LYS A 89 -17.44 12.08 44.95
N LYS A 90 -16.84 10.90 44.81
CA LYS A 90 -16.13 10.19 45.90
C LYS A 90 -14.88 9.45 45.38
N THR A 91 -13.76 9.75 46.00
CA THR A 91 -12.43 9.13 45.91
C THR A 91 -12.31 7.93 46.85
N LYS A 92 -11.57 6.87 46.47
CA LYS A 92 -10.65 6.08 47.33
C LYS A 92 -9.93 4.92 46.57
N GLU A 93 -8.62 5.14 46.38
CA GLU A 93 -7.38 4.31 46.41
C GLU A 93 -7.33 2.77 46.71
N PRO A 94 -6.17 2.07 46.49
CA PRO A 94 -6.04 0.83 45.68
C PRO A 94 -5.43 -0.42 46.38
N LYS A 95 -5.20 -1.50 45.57
CA LYS A 95 -4.31 -2.72 45.69
C LYS A 95 -5.03 -4.09 45.81
N PRO A 96 -4.40 -5.26 45.44
CA PRO A 96 -2.99 -5.49 45.11
C PRO A 96 -2.68 -6.22 43.78
N SER A 97 -1.39 -6.13 43.46
CA SER A 97 -0.57 -6.91 42.54
C SER A 97 -0.75 -8.43 42.65
N ASN A 98 -0.74 -9.11 41.51
CA ASN A 98 -0.18 -10.45 41.43
C ASN A 98 0.68 -10.56 40.17
N ASP A 99 1.99 -10.48 40.40
CA ASP A 99 3.03 -10.95 39.49
C ASP A 99 2.83 -12.44 39.24
N ASN A 100 2.79 -12.85 37.98
CA ASN A 100 3.31 -14.15 37.57
C ASN A 100 4.02 -13.99 36.23
N LYS A 101 5.31 -13.70 36.34
CA LYS A 101 6.32 -13.88 35.30
C LYS A 101 6.35 -15.34 34.89
N PHE A 102 5.75 -15.67 33.74
CA PHE A 102 6.33 -16.69 32.88
C PHE A 102 7.26 -15.97 31.91
N GLN A 103 8.53 -15.87 32.30
CA GLN A 103 9.60 -15.51 31.38
C GLN A 103 9.85 -16.73 30.49
N ASP A 104 9.32 -16.69 29.28
CA ASP A 104 9.71 -17.61 28.23
C ASP A 104 11.11 -17.21 27.72
N LYS A 105 12.13 -17.70 28.42
CA LYS A 105 13.53 -17.53 28.05
C LYS A 105 13.86 -18.52 26.93
N ASN A 106 13.35 -18.26 25.71
CA ASN A 106 13.88 -18.78 24.44
C ASN A 106 13.17 -18.22 23.19
N ALA A 107 12.61 -17.01 23.24
CA ALA A 107 12.34 -16.24 22.03
C ALA A 107 13.51 -15.29 21.80
N ALA A 108 14.55 -15.73 21.10
CA ALA A 108 15.46 -14.79 20.47
C ALA A 108 14.61 -13.86 19.60
N SER A 109 14.67 -12.55 19.86
CA SER A 109 13.84 -11.56 19.20
C SER A 109 14.20 -11.50 17.72
N ASN A 110 13.50 -12.27 16.88
CA ASN A 110 13.42 -12.08 15.43
C ASN A 110 12.62 -10.80 15.10
N ASP A 111 12.78 -9.72 15.88
CA ASP A 111 12.11 -8.47 15.58
C ASP A 111 12.91 -7.78 14.47
N ILE A 112 12.38 -7.83 13.26
CA ILE A 112 12.94 -7.13 12.11
C ILE A 112 12.90 -5.63 12.44
N SER A 113 14.06 -5.00 12.51
CA SER A 113 14.23 -3.58 12.84
C SER A 113 14.21 -2.67 11.62
N SER A 114 14.39 -3.23 10.42
CA SER A 114 14.39 -2.53 9.13
C SER A 114 13.96 -3.49 8.02
N LEU A 115 13.36 -2.96 6.94
CA LEU A 115 12.95 -3.80 5.81
C LEU A 115 14.16 -4.53 5.19
N PRO A 116 14.09 -5.84 4.93
CA PRO A 116 15.14 -6.56 4.25
C PRO A 116 15.39 -6.00 2.84
N VAL A 117 16.66 -5.94 2.44
CA VAL A 117 17.07 -5.60 1.08
C VAL A 117 17.29 -6.89 0.29
N ILE A 118 16.67 -6.99 -0.88
CA ILE A 118 16.72 -8.17 -1.74
C ILE A 118 17.25 -7.74 -3.11
N ASP A 119 18.33 -8.38 -3.52
CA ASP A 119 18.97 -8.13 -4.81
C ASP A 119 18.41 -9.08 -5.89
N LEU A 120 17.77 -8.52 -6.91
CA LEU A 120 17.24 -9.25 -8.07
C LEU A 120 18.22 -9.36 -9.23
N THR A 121 19.49 -8.99 -9.06
CA THR A 121 20.53 -9.16 -10.10
C THR A 121 20.64 -10.63 -10.54
N ALA A 122 20.44 -11.58 -9.62
CA ALA A 122 20.40 -13.02 -9.92
C ALA A 122 19.23 -13.43 -10.83
N PHE A 123 18.20 -12.60 -10.99
CA PHE A 123 17.10 -12.82 -11.93
C PHE A 123 17.32 -12.08 -13.26
N GLY A 124 18.47 -11.42 -13.44
CA GLY A 124 18.88 -10.81 -14.69
C GLY A 124 19.56 -11.79 -15.67
N PRO A 125 20.03 -11.29 -16.84
CA PRO A 125 20.58 -12.12 -17.91
C PRO A 125 21.77 -13.01 -17.53
N ASN A 126 22.56 -12.61 -16.52
CA ASN A 126 23.77 -13.32 -16.07
C ASN A 126 23.57 -14.05 -14.73
N GLY A 127 22.32 -14.29 -14.34
CA GLY A 127 21.97 -14.92 -13.08
C GLY A 127 22.28 -16.41 -13.02
N ASN A 128 22.48 -16.95 -11.81
CA ASN A 128 22.58 -18.38 -11.56
C ASN A 128 21.52 -18.86 -10.55
N THR A 129 21.17 -20.14 -10.63
CA THR A 129 20.08 -20.73 -9.85
C THR A 129 20.32 -20.73 -8.33
N ASN A 130 21.58 -20.83 -7.88
CA ASN A 130 21.88 -20.82 -6.45
C ASN A 130 21.59 -19.44 -5.84
N ASP A 131 22.03 -18.38 -6.50
CA ASP A 131 21.77 -17.02 -6.05
C ASP A 131 20.29 -16.65 -6.16
N GLN A 132 19.60 -17.12 -7.21
CA GLN A 132 18.14 -16.98 -7.32
C GLN A 132 17.42 -17.63 -6.14
N ARG A 133 17.83 -18.84 -5.75
CA ARG A 133 17.22 -19.57 -4.63
C ARG A 133 17.51 -18.88 -3.29
N ALA A 134 18.72 -18.34 -3.10
CA ALA A 134 19.06 -17.55 -1.93
C ALA A 134 18.21 -16.27 -1.82
N ALA A 135 18.11 -15.50 -2.90
CA ALA A 135 17.27 -14.32 -2.97
C ALA A 135 15.78 -14.64 -2.73
N ALA A 136 15.26 -15.71 -3.35
CA ALA A 136 13.89 -16.18 -3.15
C ALA A 136 13.59 -16.60 -1.69
N LYS A 137 14.57 -17.20 -0.99
CA LYS A 137 14.44 -17.52 0.43
C LYS A 137 14.35 -16.26 1.29
N THR A 138 15.18 -15.25 1.02
CA THR A 138 15.13 -13.94 1.70
C THR A 138 13.80 -13.24 1.41
N LEU A 139 13.30 -13.31 0.18
CA LEU A 139 11.97 -12.81 -0.21
C LEU A 139 10.87 -13.46 0.62
N ARG A 140 10.84 -14.79 0.69
CA ARG A 140 9.85 -15.52 1.52
C ARG A 140 9.89 -15.04 2.97
N HIS A 141 11.08 -14.87 3.52
CA HIS A 141 11.24 -14.42 4.90
C HIS A 141 10.70 -12.99 5.09
N ALA A 142 11.06 -12.04 4.23
CA ALA A 142 10.60 -10.66 4.32
C ALA A 142 9.07 -10.57 4.25
N PHE A 143 8.46 -11.23 3.26
CA PHE A 143 7.02 -11.16 3.02
C PHE A 143 6.18 -11.96 4.03
N SER A 144 6.74 -13.02 4.64
CA SER A 144 6.04 -13.77 5.70
C SER A 144 6.12 -13.11 7.08
N GLN A 145 7.05 -12.19 7.31
CA GLN A 145 7.23 -11.52 8.60
C GLN A 145 6.67 -10.09 8.62
N VAL A 146 7.03 -9.27 7.63
CA VAL A 146 6.64 -7.84 7.56
C VAL A 146 5.68 -7.57 6.41
N GLY A 147 5.78 -8.34 5.32
CA GLY A 147 5.00 -8.12 4.11
C GLY A 147 5.59 -7.09 3.16
N PHE A 148 6.81 -6.61 3.43
CA PHE A 148 7.51 -5.59 2.63
C PHE A 148 9.01 -5.87 2.53
N ALA A 149 9.63 -5.43 1.44
CA ALA A 149 11.09 -5.44 1.27
C ALA A 149 11.57 -4.29 0.37
N TYR A 150 12.84 -3.92 0.51
CA TYR A 150 13.52 -3.15 -0.53
C TYR A 150 14.03 -4.10 -1.62
N ILE A 151 13.78 -3.76 -2.86
CA ILE A 151 14.22 -4.50 -4.04
C ILE A 151 15.26 -3.66 -4.78
N VAL A 152 16.45 -4.22 -4.98
CA VAL A 152 17.55 -3.62 -5.76
C VAL A 152 17.96 -4.57 -6.90
N GLY A 153 18.82 -4.12 -7.81
CA GLY A 153 19.27 -4.97 -8.94
C GLY A 153 18.14 -5.38 -9.90
N HIS A 154 16.99 -4.70 -9.83
CA HIS A 154 15.78 -5.03 -10.58
C HIS A 154 15.87 -4.72 -12.09
N GLY A 155 16.90 -4.00 -12.52
CA GLY A 155 17.17 -3.72 -13.93
C GLY A 155 16.54 -2.44 -14.50
N CYS A 156 15.89 -1.63 -13.65
CA CYS A 156 15.50 -0.26 -14.03
C CYS A 156 16.70 0.65 -13.76
N SER A 157 17.16 1.37 -14.77
CA SER A 157 18.34 2.23 -14.65
C SER A 157 18.04 3.49 -13.84
N GLU A 158 19.06 4.06 -13.20
CA GLU A 158 18.96 5.34 -12.49
C GLU A 158 18.43 6.46 -13.40
N HIS A 159 18.85 6.48 -14.67
CA HIS A 159 18.37 7.45 -15.65
C HIS A 159 16.84 7.41 -15.85
N VAL A 160 16.25 6.22 -15.88
CA VAL A 160 14.79 6.05 -16.02
C VAL A 160 14.06 6.58 -14.78
N PHE A 161 14.61 6.37 -13.58
CA PHE A 161 14.08 6.99 -12.36
C PHE A 161 14.17 8.53 -12.41
N GLU A 162 15.35 9.07 -12.74
CA GLU A 162 15.58 10.51 -12.80
C GLU A 162 14.64 11.22 -13.77
N GLN A 163 14.46 10.65 -14.98
CA GLN A 163 13.52 11.16 -15.96
C GLN A 163 12.08 11.12 -15.44
N ALA A 164 11.66 10.01 -14.83
CA ALA A 164 10.33 9.87 -14.28
C ALA A 164 10.08 10.90 -13.15
N PHE A 165 10.95 10.96 -12.14
CA PHE A 165 10.80 11.92 -11.03
C PHE A 165 10.87 13.38 -11.48
N THR A 166 11.70 13.70 -12.48
CA THR A 166 11.73 15.05 -13.06
C THR A 166 10.42 15.39 -13.75
N ALA A 167 9.89 14.48 -14.58
CA ALA A 167 8.60 14.66 -15.24
C ALA A 167 7.45 14.78 -14.22
N LEU A 168 7.49 13.99 -13.15
CA LEU A 168 6.53 14.05 -12.04
C LEU A 168 6.52 15.41 -11.35
N LYS A 169 7.71 15.94 -11.04
CA LYS A 169 7.87 17.27 -10.46
C LYS A 169 7.30 18.34 -11.40
N ASN A 170 7.64 18.29 -12.69
CA ASN A 170 7.16 19.25 -13.68
C ASN A 170 5.64 19.24 -13.81
N LEU A 171 5.00 18.06 -13.81
CA LEU A 171 3.55 17.91 -13.83
C LEU A 171 2.89 18.62 -12.63
N PHE A 172 3.39 18.40 -11.42
CA PHE A 172 2.76 18.97 -10.24
C PHE A 172 3.10 20.45 -10.00
N ASP A 173 4.18 20.94 -10.63
CA ASP A 173 4.57 22.36 -10.69
C ASP A 173 3.73 23.17 -11.71
N LEU A 174 2.92 22.52 -12.55
CA LEU A 174 1.98 23.19 -13.46
C LEU A 174 1.00 24.09 -12.71
N LYS A 175 0.47 25.09 -13.42
CA LYS A 175 -0.60 25.96 -12.91
C LYS A 175 -1.83 25.12 -12.57
N ALA A 176 -2.58 25.55 -11.56
CA ALA A 176 -3.78 24.85 -11.12
C ALA A 176 -4.75 24.58 -12.29
N ALA A 177 -4.98 25.58 -13.16
CA ALA A 177 -5.86 25.44 -14.33
C ALA A 177 -5.47 24.27 -15.25
N ASP A 178 -4.17 24.11 -15.53
CA ASP A 178 -3.66 23.04 -16.38
C ASP A 178 -3.83 21.66 -15.72
N LYS A 179 -3.57 21.57 -14.41
CA LYS A 179 -3.83 20.33 -13.64
C LYS A 179 -5.32 19.99 -13.58
N HIS A 180 -6.18 20.99 -13.39
CA HIS A 180 -7.63 20.80 -13.32
C HIS A 180 -8.25 20.37 -14.65
N ALA A 181 -7.66 20.76 -15.79
CA ALA A 181 -8.09 20.28 -17.11
C ALA A 181 -7.98 18.75 -17.23
N MET A 182 -7.06 18.13 -16.50
CA MET A 182 -6.80 16.68 -16.50
C MET A 182 -7.44 15.96 -15.31
N GLU A 183 -8.46 16.53 -14.66
CA GLU A 183 -9.07 15.91 -13.48
C GLU A 183 -9.61 14.50 -13.75
N ALA A 184 -9.37 13.58 -12.82
CA ALA A 184 -9.74 12.17 -12.95
C ALA A 184 -11.23 11.96 -13.28
N LYS A 185 -12.11 12.81 -12.73
CA LYS A 185 -13.56 12.78 -12.97
C LYS A 185 -13.96 13.00 -14.45
N ASN A 186 -13.07 13.58 -15.26
CA ASN A 186 -13.30 13.81 -16.68
C ASN A 186 -13.01 12.55 -17.52
N SER A 187 -12.36 11.55 -16.93
CA SER A 187 -12.06 10.27 -17.58
C SER A 187 -13.10 9.20 -17.19
N PRO A 188 -13.58 8.38 -18.14
CA PRO A 188 -14.50 7.27 -17.85
C PRO A 188 -13.89 6.22 -16.90
N LEU A 189 -12.56 6.12 -16.85
CA LEU A 189 -11.81 5.19 -15.99
C LEU A 189 -11.13 5.88 -14.79
N TYR A 190 -11.54 7.10 -14.44
CA TYR A 190 -10.94 7.89 -13.36
C TYR A 190 -9.40 8.05 -13.44
N ARG A 191 -8.86 8.19 -14.65
CA ARG A 191 -7.44 8.45 -14.92
C ARG A 191 -7.16 9.95 -14.92
N GLY A 192 -5.99 10.38 -14.45
CA GLY A 192 -5.60 11.78 -14.38
C GLY A 192 -5.51 12.33 -12.97
N TYR A 193 -5.62 13.65 -12.83
CA TYR A 193 -5.28 14.42 -11.65
C TYR A 193 -6.35 14.38 -10.55
N ASN A 194 -5.90 14.30 -9.30
CA ASN A 194 -6.69 14.48 -8.08
C ASN A 194 -5.99 15.47 -7.16
N SER A 195 -6.66 16.59 -6.87
CA SER A 195 -6.17 17.62 -5.95
C SER A 195 -6.28 17.21 -4.48
N VAL A 196 -5.55 17.91 -3.61
CA VAL A 196 -5.66 17.78 -2.15
C VAL A 196 -7.09 18.10 -1.67
N GLU A 197 -7.71 19.14 -2.25
CA GLU A 197 -8.99 19.70 -1.80
C GLU A 197 -10.15 18.76 -2.07
N THR A 198 -10.15 18.07 -3.23
CA THR A 198 -11.19 17.08 -3.55
C THR A 198 -11.10 15.85 -2.65
N GLY A 199 -9.89 15.49 -2.19
CA GLY A 199 -9.65 14.31 -1.37
C GLY A 199 -10.06 13.01 -2.05
N ALA A 200 -10.20 13.00 -3.38
CA ALA A 200 -10.76 11.88 -4.14
C ALA A 200 -9.91 10.60 -4.03
N HIS A 201 -8.61 10.75 -3.75
CA HIS A 201 -7.68 9.65 -3.50
C HIS A 201 -7.25 9.55 -2.03
N SER A 202 -8.02 10.12 -1.09
CA SER A 202 -7.75 10.07 0.34
C SER A 202 -7.98 8.66 0.90
N CYS A 203 -6.99 8.16 1.64
CA CYS A 203 -7.05 6.92 2.40
C CYS A 203 -7.50 7.15 3.85
N THR A 204 -7.46 8.40 4.33
CA THR A 204 -8.06 8.77 5.62
C THR A 204 -9.59 8.68 5.54
N PRO A 205 -10.26 7.89 6.40
CA PRO A 205 -11.72 7.86 6.48
C PRO A 205 -12.26 9.23 6.86
N ARG A 206 -13.29 9.71 6.16
CA ARG A 206 -13.96 10.99 6.49
C ARG A 206 -14.63 10.99 7.87
N ALA A 207 -15.05 9.81 8.34
CA ALA A 207 -15.63 9.66 9.67
C ALA A 207 -14.55 9.90 10.74
N GLY A 208 -14.66 11.00 11.49
CA GLY A 208 -13.70 11.37 12.53
C GLY A 208 -12.47 12.14 12.04
N HIS A 209 -12.35 12.39 10.73
CA HIS A 209 -11.31 13.23 10.15
C HIS A 209 -11.95 14.20 9.15
N PRO A 210 -12.11 15.49 9.51
CA PRO A 210 -12.77 16.48 8.63
C PRO A 210 -11.97 16.76 7.35
N ASP A 211 -10.67 16.46 7.39
CA ASP A 211 -9.72 16.78 6.35
C ASP A 211 -9.26 15.54 5.55
N PRO A 212 -9.19 15.63 4.21
CA PRO A 212 -8.56 14.60 3.40
C PRO A 212 -7.04 14.52 3.62
N ASP A 213 -6.46 13.41 3.13
CA ASP A 213 -5.01 13.23 3.02
C ASP A 213 -4.33 14.43 2.35
N LEU A 214 -3.19 14.85 2.89
CA LEU A 214 -2.36 15.93 2.35
C LEU A 214 -1.48 15.40 1.19
N LYS A 215 -2.13 15.06 0.08
CA LYS A 215 -1.48 14.60 -1.15
C LYS A 215 -2.27 15.01 -2.38
N GLU A 216 -1.56 15.38 -3.44
CA GLU A 216 -2.11 15.40 -4.80
C GLU A 216 -1.63 14.16 -5.55
N SER A 217 -2.42 13.69 -6.51
CA SER A 217 -2.08 12.49 -7.27
C SER A 217 -2.44 12.58 -8.74
N PHE A 218 -1.81 11.76 -9.57
CA PHE A 218 -2.16 11.59 -10.97
C PHE A 218 -2.13 10.10 -11.34
N THR A 219 -3.23 9.57 -11.86
CA THR A 219 -3.35 8.13 -12.14
C THR A 219 -3.21 7.84 -13.64
N ILE A 220 -2.26 6.97 -13.97
CA ILE A 220 -2.06 6.39 -15.31
C ILE A 220 -2.48 4.92 -15.25
N GLY A 221 -3.04 4.39 -16.34
CA GLY A 221 -3.51 3.03 -16.45
C GLY A 221 -3.02 2.30 -17.68
N ALA A 222 -3.20 0.99 -17.64
CA ALA A 222 -3.10 0.14 -18.82
C ALA A 222 -4.05 0.62 -19.93
N THR A 223 -3.49 0.71 -21.14
CA THR A 223 -4.19 1.12 -22.35
C THR A 223 -4.66 -0.09 -23.15
N GLY A 224 -5.51 0.11 -24.17
CA GLY A 224 -5.98 -0.96 -25.05
C GLY A 224 -7.45 -1.30 -24.82
N THR A 225 -7.89 -2.45 -25.33
CA THR A 225 -9.32 -2.85 -25.37
C THR A 225 -9.59 -4.26 -24.86
N ASN A 226 -8.56 -4.98 -24.39
CA ASN A 226 -8.69 -6.37 -23.94
C ASN A 226 -9.46 -6.52 -22.61
N SER A 227 -9.63 -5.43 -21.87
CA SER A 227 -10.34 -5.38 -20.59
C SER A 227 -11.21 -4.12 -20.52
N PRO A 228 -12.39 -4.16 -19.85
CA PRO A 228 -13.20 -2.96 -19.62
C PRO A 228 -12.48 -1.89 -18.77
N MET A 229 -11.36 -2.26 -18.13
CA MET A 229 -10.53 -1.35 -17.34
C MET A 229 -9.32 -0.81 -18.12
N HIS A 230 -9.16 -1.21 -19.38
CA HIS A 230 -8.21 -0.63 -20.32
C HIS A 230 -8.86 0.55 -21.04
N GLY A 231 -8.08 1.61 -21.26
CA GLY A 231 -8.58 2.79 -21.96
C GLY A 231 -7.57 3.94 -21.98
N PRO A 232 -7.97 5.11 -22.51
CA PRO A 232 -7.06 6.23 -22.67
C PRO A 232 -6.70 6.88 -21.32
N ASN A 233 -5.48 7.41 -21.24
CA ASN A 233 -5.00 8.25 -20.14
C ASN A 233 -5.17 9.74 -20.49
N GLN A 234 -5.30 10.60 -19.48
CA GLN A 234 -5.46 12.05 -19.65
C GLN A 234 -4.11 12.77 -19.65
N TRP A 235 -3.30 12.57 -20.68
CA TRP A 235 -1.97 13.17 -20.79
C TRP A 235 -2.01 14.71 -20.91
N PRO A 236 -1.09 15.46 -20.27
CA PRO A 236 -0.88 16.87 -20.60
C PRO A 236 -0.37 16.97 -22.05
N SER A 237 -0.72 18.05 -22.75
CA SER A 237 -0.13 18.30 -24.07
C SER A 237 1.37 18.54 -23.95
N ALA A 238 2.11 18.24 -25.02
CA ALA A 238 3.54 18.49 -25.08
C ALA A 238 3.91 19.98 -24.93
N GLU A 239 2.97 20.89 -25.22
CA GLU A 239 3.12 22.33 -25.02
C GLU A 239 3.04 22.72 -23.54
N VAL A 240 2.18 22.04 -22.79
CA VAL A 240 1.95 22.31 -21.35
C VAL A 240 3.01 21.62 -20.49
N CYS A 241 3.32 20.36 -20.77
CA CYS A 241 4.30 19.58 -20.02
C CYS A 241 5.15 18.71 -20.96
N PRO A 242 6.17 19.30 -21.61
CA PRO A 242 7.01 18.60 -22.58
C PRO A 242 7.63 17.30 -22.03
N GLY A 243 7.59 16.23 -22.81
CA GLY A 243 8.25 14.94 -22.49
C GLY A 243 7.63 14.15 -21.33
N PHE A 244 6.51 14.60 -20.76
CA PHE A 244 5.88 13.91 -19.62
C PHE A 244 5.40 12.50 -19.99
N GLN A 245 4.62 12.39 -21.07
CA GLN A 245 4.08 11.10 -21.52
C GLN A 245 5.21 10.11 -21.81
N ASP A 246 6.20 10.49 -22.61
CA ASP A 246 7.33 9.63 -22.99
C ASP A 246 8.10 9.11 -21.76
N SER A 247 8.34 9.99 -20.77
CA SER A 247 9.04 9.62 -19.53
C SER A 247 8.23 8.61 -18.71
N MET A 248 6.91 8.83 -18.58
CA MET A 248 6.01 7.93 -17.84
C MET A 248 5.83 6.59 -18.55
N GLU A 249 5.71 6.58 -19.87
CA GLU A 249 5.59 5.35 -20.67
C GLU A 249 6.89 4.54 -20.64
N THR A 250 8.05 5.20 -20.72
CA THR A 250 9.36 4.55 -20.57
C THR A 250 9.50 3.89 -19.20
N TYR A 251 9.14 4.60 -18.13
CA TYR A 251 9.17 4.06 -16.78
C TYR A 251 8.18 2.90 -16.61
N TRP A 252 6.94 3.07 -17.05
CA TRP A 252 5.91 2.03 -17.03
C TRP A 252 6.38 0.75 -17.73
N LYS A 253 6.86 0.90 -18.98
CA LYS A 253 7.34 -0.22 -19.80
C LYS A 253 8.51 -0.93 -19.11
N THR A 254 9.46 -0.18 -18.56
CA THR A 254 10.59 -0.75 -17.83
C THR A 254 10.13 -1.57 -16.63
N VAL A 255 9.16 -1.08 -15.85
CA VAL A 255 8.65 -1.82 -14.69
C VAL A 255 7.86 -3.06 -15.11
N ILE A 256 6.99 -2.97 -16.11
CA ILE A 256 6.15 -4.09 -16.56
C ILE A 256 6.98 -5.17 -17.27
N GLU A 257 7.90 -4.79 -18.16
CA GLU A 257 8.62 -5.75 -19.00
C GLU A 257 9.93 -6.25 -18.37
N THR A 258 10.53 -5.50 -17.45
CA THR A 258 11.84 -5.87 -16.86
C THR A 258 11.73 -6.21 -15.37
N VAL A 259 11.16 -5.32 -14.56
CA VAL A 259 11.16 -5.48 -13.10
C VAL A 259 10.16 -6.55 -12.66
N SER A 260 8.92 -6.45 -13.15
CA SER A 260 7.82 -7.32 -12.76
C SER A 260 8.13 -8.80 -13.01
N PRO A 261 8.58 -9.24 -14.21
CA PRO A 261 8.81 -10.67 -14.46
C PRO A 261 9.89 -11.28 -13.56
N ARG A 262 10.94 -10.51 -13.24
CA ARG A 262 11.99 -10.94 -12.30
C ARG A 262 11.45 -11.15 -10.90
N LEU A 263 10.67 -10.19 -10.42
CA LEU A 263 10.04 -10.24 -9.10
C LEU A 263 9.02 -11.37 -9.01
N LEU A 264 8.17 -11.53 -10.02
CA LEU A 264 7.17 -12.60 -10.12
C LEU A 264 7.81 -13.99 -10.12
N ARG A 265 8.92 -14.16 -10.86
CA ARG A 265 9.71 -15.40 -10.83
C ARG A 265 10.34 -15.64 -9.46
N ALA A 266 10.86 -14.60 -8.82
CA ALA A 266 11.39 -14.70 -7.45
C ALA A 266 10.30 -15.15 -6.46
N PHE A 267 9.07 -14.65 -6.59
CA PHE A 267 7.93 -15.11 -5.81
C PHE A 267 7.60 -16.58 -6.07
N ALA A 268 7.52 -17.03 -7.33
CA ALA A 268 7.29 -18.43 -7.64
C ALA A 268 8.36 -19.36 -7.03
N MET A 269 9.63 -18.97 -7.13
CA MET A 269 10.73 -19.71 -6.48
C MET A 269 10.63 -19.67 -4.94
N SER A 270 10.18 -18.56 -4.36
CA SER A 270 10.03 -18.42 -2.91
C SER A 270 8.95 -19.35 -2.34
N LEU A 271 7.95 -19.67 -3.18
CA LEU A 271 6.87 -20.62 -2.88
C LEU A 271 7.26 -22.07 -3.23
N GLU A 272 8.51 -22.32 -3.61
CA GLU A 272 9.03 -23.63 -3.98
C GLU A 272 8.20 -24.31 -5.09
N MET A 273 7.68 -23.50 -6.03
CA MET A 273 6.95 -24.02 -7.18
C MET A 273 7.86 -24.88 -8.06
N PRO A 274 7.32 -25.90 -8.75
CA PRO A 274 8.07 -26.71 -9.70
C PRO A 274 8.75 -25.86 -10.79
N ASP A 275 9.89 -26.32 -11.31
CA ASP A 275 10.68 -25.57 -12.30
C ASP A 275 9.88 -25.18 -13.56
N ASN A 276 8.94 -26.04 -13.98
CA ASN A 276 8.03 -25.80 -15.12
C ASN A 276 6.96 -24.72 -14.83
N ASP A 277 6.77 -24.34 -13.57
CA ASP A 277 5.76 -23.38 -13.12
C ASP A 277 6.36 -22.08 -12.56
N LEU A 278 7.67 -21.87 -12.67
CA LEU A 278 8.32 -20.63 -12.17
C LEU A 278 7.84 -19.34 -12.87
N ASP A 279 7.25 -19.46 -14.07
CA ASP A 279 6.66 -18.33 -14.80
C ASP A 279 5.13 -18.26 -14.64
N PHE A 280 4.54 -19.00 -13.70
CA PHE A 280 3.11 -19.05 -13.45
C PHE A 280 2.51 -17.65 -13.25
N PHE A 281 3.08 -16.85 -12.33
CA PHE A 281 2.55 -15.51 -12.04
C PHE A 281 2.70 -14.57 -13.23
N SER A 282 3.82 -14.64 -13.98
CA SER A 282 4.01 -13.83 -15.18
C SER A 282 2.92 -14.11 -16.21
N ARG A 283 2.51 -15.38 -16.40
CA ARG A 283 1.38 -15.74 -17.28
C ARG A 283 0.04 -15.21 -16.78
N GLN A 284 -0.17 -15.14 -15.45
CA GLN A 284 -1.38 -14.56 -14.86
C GLN A 284 -1.41 -13.03 -14.95
N CYS A 285 -0.27 -12.41 -15.22
CA CYS A 285 -0.10 -10.98 -15.40
C CYS A 285 0.24 -10.63 -16.85
N ASP A 286 -0.14 -11.47 -17.83
CA ASP A 286 -0.11 -11.12 -19.24
C ASP A 286 -1.23 -10.11 -19.53
N ASP A 287 -0.88 -8.94 -20.05
CA ASP A 287 -1.74 -7.76 -20.21
C ASP A 287 -2.53 -7.36 -18.92
N PRO A 288 -1.82 -6.99 -17.83
CA PRO A 288 -2.46 -6.71 -16.56
C PRO A 288 -3.21 -5.37 -16.63
N VAL A 289 -4.31 -5.29 -15.88
CA VAL A 289 -5.03 -4.03 -15.58
C VAL A 289 -4.23 -3.21 -14.56
N ALA A 290 -2.97 -2.93 -14.88
CA ALA A 290 -2.10 -2.21 -14.00
C ALA A 290 -2.54 -0.74 -13.86
N GLN A 291 -2.18 -0.13 -12.73
CA GLN A 291 -2.30 1.30 -12.52
C GLN A 291 -1.00 1.86 -11.96
N MET A 292 -0.59 3.04 -12.43
CA MET A 292 0.52 3.81 -11.90
C MET A 292 -0.05 5.07 -11.26
N VAL A 293 0.08 5.18 -9.95
CA VAL A 293 -0.36 6.36 -9.21
C VAL A 293 0.86 7.19 -8.85
N LEU A 294 0.90 8.36 -9.44
CA LEU A 294 1.87 9.41 -9.22
C LEU A 294 1.42 10.24 -8.03
N LEU A 295 2.31 10.50 -7.08
CA LEU A 295 1.97 11.17 -5.82
C LEU A 295 2.93 12.33 -5.57
N ARG A 296 2.39 13.44 -5.06
CA ARG A 296 3.16 14.49 -4.39
C ARG A 296 2.51 14.83 -3.07
N TYR A 297 3.33 14.91 -2.04
CA TYR A 297 2.97 15.37 -0.71
C TYR A 297 3.48 16.80 -0.53
N PRO A 298 2.60 17.81 -0.49
CA PRO A 298 3.00 19.16 -0.13
C PRO A 298 3.65 19.18 1.27
N PRO A 299 4.56 20.13 1.53
CA PRO A 299 5.09 20.35 2.86
C PRO A 299 3.95 20.51 3.87
N ASN A 300 4.10 19.95 5.06
CA ASN A 300 3.11 20.18 6.10
C ASN A 300 3.23 21.65 6.54
N PRO A 301 2.15 22.45 6.55
CA PRO A 301 2.21 23.84 6.98
C PRO A 301 2.76 24.03 8.40
N MET A 302 2.73 22.97 9.23
CA MET A 302 3.38 22.95 10.54
C MET A 302 4.91 23.09 10.47
N ASP A 303 5.55 22.64 9.39
CA ASP A 303 7.00 22.79 9.18
C ASP A 303 7.37 24.24 8.82
N GLU A 304 6.43 25.00 8.23
CA GLU A 304 6.59 26.43 7.95
C GLU A 304 6.24 27.31 9.17
N GLU A 305 5.25 26.94 9.98
CA GLU A 305 4.82 27.70 11.17
C GLU A 305 5.75 27.59 12.38
N ASN A 306 6.64 26.60 12.44
CA ASN A 306 7.72 26.60 13.44
C ASN A 306 8.72 27.77 13.26
N ASN A 307 8.63 28.54 12.17
CA ASN A 307 9.38 29.78 11.98
C ASN A 307 8.58 31.06 12.32
N ASN A 308 7.24 31.01 12.47
CA ASN A 308 6.42 32.19 12.72
C ASN A 308 5.33 31.87 13.75
N ASN A 309 5.44 32.47 14.95
CA ASN A 309 4.61 32.26 16.15
C ASN A 309 3.08 32.54 15.98
N SER A 310 2.36 31.77 15.17
CA SER A 310 0.89 31.79 15.12
C SER A 310 0.29 30.45 15.54
N ALA A 311 0.24 30.24 16.86
CA ALA A 311 -0.25 29.02 17.52
C ALA A 311 -1.73 28.65 17.22
N GLU A 312 -2.50 29.55 16.59
CA GLU A 312 -3.95 29.40 16.39
C GLU A 312 -4.32 28.67 15.08
N LYS A 313 -3.46 28.71 14.05
CA LYS A 313 -3.66 27.96 12.79
C LYS A 313 -3.12 26.53 12.87
N CYS A 314 -2.13 26.32 13.75
CA CYS A 314 -1.55 25.03 14.08
C CYS A 314 -2.58 23.97 14.50
N ASP A 315 -3.69 24.34 15.13
CA ASP A 315 -4.65 23.36 15.67
C ASP A 315 -5.53 22.67 14.63
N LEU A 316 -5.77 23.31 13.47
CA LEU A 316 -6.54 22.72 12.36
C LEU A 316 -5.68 21.76 11.52
N MET A 317 -4.36 21.95 11.46
CA MET A 317 -3.43 21.10 10.69
C MET A 317 -2.69 20.06 11.56
N ARG A 318 -2.76 20.18 12.89
CA ARG A 318 -2.33 19.16 13.85
C ARG A 318 -3.09 17.85 13.61
N GLY A 319 -2.45 16.95 12.85
CA GLY A 319 -2.97 15.60 12.60
C GLY A 319 -3.38 15.30 11.17
N ARG A 320 -3.25 16.25 10.22
CA ARG A 320 -3.44 15.94 8.80
C ARG A 320 -2.33 14.98 8.35
N ARG A 321 -2.72 13.78 7.93
CA ARG A 321 -1.78 12.76 7.44
C ARG A 321 -1.45 13.03 5.97
N GLY A 322 -0.21 12.78 5.56
CA GLY A 322 0.14 12.74 4.15
C GLY A 322 -0.68 11.67 3.42
N CYS A 323 -0.74 10.47 3.99
CA CYS A 323 -1.61 9.39 3.55
C CYS A 323 -2.18 8.64 4.78
N GLY A 324 -3.48 8.32 4.76
CA GLY A 324 -4.11 7.50 5.78
C GLY A 324 -3.59 6.06 5.78
N THR A 325 -3.67 5.38 6.91
CA THR A 325 -3.37 3.94 7.00
C THR A 325 -4.32 3.16 6.09
N HIS A 326 -3.77 2.32 5.23
CA HIS A 326 -4.53 1.47 4.32
C HIS A 326 -3.72 0.22 3.95
N THR A 327 -4.40 -0.71 3.29
CA THR A 327 -3.77 -1.81 2.54
C THR A 327 -3.95 -1.55 1.06
N ASP A 328 -2.97 -1.94 0.26
CA ASP A 328 -3.10 -1.86 -1.19
C ASP A 328 -4.09 -2.88 -1.73
N CYS A 329 -4.76 -2.50 -2.82
CA CYS A 329 -5.56 -3.38 -3.63
C CYS A 329 -4.73 -3.88 -4.81
N GLY A 330 -4.83 -5.17 -5.14
CA GLY A 330 -4.08 -5.80 -6.24
C GLY A 330 -3.20 -6.94 -5.74
N PHE A 331 -2.36 -7.46 -6.65
CA PHE A 331 -1.47 -8.57 -6.34
C PHE A 331 -0.16 -8.09 -5.70
N LEU A 332 0.47 -7.08 -6.28
CA LEU A 332 1.72 -6.48 -5.81
C LEU A 332 1.66 -4.96 -5.98
N THR A 333 2.41 -4.25 -5.15
CA THR A 333 2.73 -2.84 -5.34
C THR A 333 4.24 -2.73 -5.55
N ILE A 334 4.66 -1.98 -6.57
CA ILE A 334 6.06 -1.60 -6.77
C ILE A 334 6.14 -0.09 -6.55
N LEU A 335 6.68 0.31 -5.40
CA LEU A 335 6.72 1.69 -4.92
C LEU A 335 8.12 2.28 -5.07
N ALA A 336 8.24 3.36 -5.83
CA ALA A 336 9.42 4.22 -5.84
C ALA A 336 9.21 5.42 -4.92
N GLN A 337 10.25 5.81 -4.21
CA GLN A 337 10.26 6.97 -3.31
C GLN A 337 11.41 7.89 -3.70
N ASP A 338 11.21 9.20 -3.50
CA ASP A 338 12.33 10.15 -3.49
C ASP A 338 13.08 10.09 -2.16
N GLU A 339 13.99 11.04 -1.93
CA GLU A 339 14.85 11.06 -0.74
C GLU A 339 14.14 11.54 0.53
N VAL A 340 12.86 11.92 0.47
CA VAL A 340 12.14 12.45 1.64
C VAL A 340 11.45 11.32 2.41
N GLU A 341 11.76 11.23 3.71
CA GLU A 341 11.18 10.22 4.60
C GLU A 341 9.68 10.47 4.87
N GLY A 342 8.93 9.39 5.09
CA GLY A 342 7.51 9.49 5.46
C GLY A 342 6.74 8.17 5.42
N LEU A 343 7.24 7.17 4.68
CA LEU A 343 6.61 5.85 4.63
C LEU A 343 6.84 5.08 5.93
N GLN A 344 5.76 4.48 6.41
CA GLN A 344 5.78 3.53 7.53
C GLN A 344 4.96 2.30 7.17
N VAL A 345 5.44 1.14 7.58
CA VAL A 345 4.75 -0.15 7.44
C VAL A 345 4.27 -0.61 8.82
N ARG A 346 3.12 -1.29 8.85
CA ARG A 346 2.57 -1.83 10.10
C ARG A 346 2.91 -3.32 10.19
N LYS A 347 3.67 -3.70 11.21
CA LYS A 347 4.01 -5.09 11.51
C LYS A 347 2.77 -5.87 11.98
N ALA A 348 2.83 -7.21 11.91
CA ALA A 348 1.77 -8.10 12.39
C ALA A 348 1.42 -7.90 13.87
N ASN A 349 2.40 -7.51 14.70
CA ASN A 349 2.19 -7.18 16.11
C ASN A 349 1.51 -5.80 16.34
N GLY A 350 1.13 -5.10 15.28
CA GLY A 350 0.42 -3.83 15.30
C GLY A 350 1.30 -2.59 15.43
N THR A 351 2.61 -2.75 15.63
CA THR A 351 3.57 -1.63 15.72
C THR A 351 3.96 -1.11 14.34
N TRP A 352 4.42 0.14 14.29
CA TRP A 352 4.85 0.79 13.05
C TRP A 352 6.38 0.76 12.92
N MET A 353 6.86 0.51 11.71
CA MET A 353 8.26 0.55 11.34
C MET A 353 8.43 1.59 10.23
N SER A 354 9.44 2.46 10.35
CA SER A 354 9.79 3.39 9.26
C SER A 354 10.47 2.65 8.11
N ALA A 355 10.14 3.07 6.88
CA ALA A 355 10.78 2.63 5.66
C ALA A 355 11.48 3.84 5.01
N PRO A 356 12.70 4.19 5.48
CA PRO A 356 13.45 5.34 4.94
C PRO A 356 13.85 5.10 3.48
N PRO A 357 13.92 6.12 2.62
CA PRO A 357 14.30 5.92 1.23
C PRO A 357 15.66 5.25 1.06
N VAL A 358 15.73 4.29 0.12
CA VAL A 358 16.99 3.67 -0.32
C VAL A 358 17.17 4.02 -1.79
N LYS A 359 18.25 4.73 -2.11
CA LYS A 359 18.50 5.21 -3.48
C LYS A 359 18.50 4.06 -4.49
N GLY A 360 17.69 4.19 -5.53
CA GLY A 360 17.58 3.20 -6.61
C GLY A 360 16.89 1.89 -6.20
N ALA A 361 16.22 1.84 -5.04
CA ALA A 361 15.41 0.70 -4.64
C ALA A 361 13.92 0.95 -4.89
N PHE A 362 13.19 -0.14 -5.12
CA PHE A 362 11.74 -0.16 -4.92
C PHE A 362 11.41 -0.69 -3.54
N VAL A 363 10.37 -0.16 -2.91
CA VAL A 363 9.67 -0.87 -1.83
C VAL A 363 8.58 -1.72 -2.49
N VAL A 364 8.53 -3.01 -2.16
CA VAL A 364 7.52 -3.95 -2.64
C VAL A 364 6.78 -4.54 -1.46
#